data_AF-A0A496TPE8-F1
#
_entry.id   AF-A0A496TPE8-F1
#
_cell.length_a   1.000
_cell.length_b   1.000
_cell.length_c   1.000
_cell.angle_alpha   90.00
_cell.angle_beta   90.00
_cell.angle_gamma   90.00
#
_symmetry.space_group_name_H-M   'P 1'
#
loop_
_entity.id
_entity.type
_entity.pdbx_description
1 polymer ?
#
loop_
_entity_poly.entity_id
_entity_poly.type
_entity_poly.pdbx_seq_one_letter_code
_entity_poly.pdbx_strand_id
1 'polypeptide(L)'
;VNKGSISIDGISLTVALVENNEVSISVIPYTYTHTTLQFKKVGDMVNIEVDVLAKYVERLLATRGLTKPEITEDWLRDLGY
;
A
#
# COMPACT_ATOMS: atom_id res chain seq x y z
N VAL A 1 2.86 4.93 5.99
CA VAL A 1 2.26 3.60 5.73
C VAL A 1 3.36 2.76 5.11
N ASN A 2 3.82 1.69 5.76
CA ASN A 2 5.01 0.96 5.32
C ASN A 2 4.74 -0.45 4.76
N LYS A 3 3.47 -0.86 4.62
CA LYS A 3 3.06 -2.16 4.04
C LYS A 3 1.66 -2.07 3.42
N GLY A 4 1.55 -1.36 2.30
CA GLY A 4 0.31 -1.28 1.51
C GLY A 4 0.36 -2.19 0.29
N SER A 5 -0.79 -2.46 -0.31
CA SER A 5 -0.89 -3.04 -1.64
C SER A 5 -1.06 -1.94 -2.70
N ILE A 6 -0.52 -2.17 -3.89
CA ILE A 6 -0.71 -1.32 -5.06
C ILE A 6 -0.85 -2.23 -6.28
N SER A 7 -1.75 -1.89 -7.20
CA SER A 7 -1.82 -2.56 -8.49
C SER A 7 -1.18 -1.69 -9.56
N ILE A 8 -0.23 -2.26 -10.31
CA ILE A 8 0.40 -1.61 -11.46
C ILE A 8 0.06 -2.43 -12.71
N ASP A 9 -0.64 -1.82 -13.67
CA ASP A 9 -1.18 -2.52 -14.85
C ASP A 9 -1.94 -3.81 -14.48
N GLY A 10 -2.71 -3.76 -13.39
CA GLY A 10 -3.49 -4.90 -12.85
C GLY A 10 -2.68 -5.92 -12.06
N ILE A 11 -1.37 -5.74 -11.90
CA ILE A 11 -0.50 -6.65 -11.15
C ILE A 11 -0.48 -6.20 -9.69
N SER A 12 -0.99 -7.05 -8.79
CA SER A 12 -0.97 -6.80 -7.35
C SER A 12 0.45 -6.92 -6.80
N LEU A 13 0.94 -5.84 -6.18
CA LEU A 13 2.30 -5.69 -5.69
C LEU A 13 2.31 -5.11 -4.28
N THR A 14 3.38 -5.41 -3.54
CA THR A 14 3.57 -4.86 -2.19
C THR A 14 4.41 -3.59 -2.28
N VAL A 15 3.91 -2.51 -1.68
CA VAL A 15 4.64 -1.26 -1.51
C VAL A 15 5.73 -1.45 -0.46
N ALA A 16 6.98 -1.25 -0.88
CA ALA A 16 8.15 -1.31 -0.02
C ALA A 16 8.44 0.05 0.64
N LEU A 17 8.27 1.14 -0.11
CA LEU A 17 8.53 2.50 0.36
C LEU A 17 7.66 3.50 -0.42
N VAL A 18 7.27 4.58 0.25
CA VAL A 18 6.63 5.75 -0.37
C VAL A 18 7.36 7.00 0.13
N GLU A 19 7.96 7.75 -0.79
CA GLU A 19 8.68 8.99 -0.48
C GLU A 19 8.31 10.06 -1.52
N ASN A 20 7.81 11.21 -1.05
CA ASN A 20 7.35 12.30 -1.91
C ASN A 20 6.33 11.81 -2.98
N ASN A 21 6.72 11.88 -4.26
CA ASN A 21 5.93 11.41 -5.41
C ASN A 21 6.46 10.09 -6.00
N GLU A 22 7.27 9.36 -5.25
CA GLU A 22 7.85 8.10 -5.67
C GLU A 22 7.35 6.93 -4.81
N VAL A 23 7.13 5.80 -5.47
CA VAL A 23 6.76 4.55 -4.82
C VAL A 23 7.75 3.47 -5.24
N SER A 24 8.31 2.79 -4.26
CA SER A 24 9.12 1.59 -4.48
C SER A 24 8.30 0.35 -4.18
N ILE A 25 8.44 -0.65 -5.04
CA ILE A 25 7.74 -1.92 -4.96
C ILE A 25 8.73 -3.08 -4.94
N SER A 26 8.40 -4.13 -4.19
CA SER A 26 9.17 -5.37 -4.21
C SER A 26 8.57 -6.32 -5.25
N VAL A 27 9.38 -6.78 -6.19
CA VAL A 27 8.97 -7.70 -7.26
C VAL A 27 9.81 -8.97 -7.18
N ILE A 28 9.15 -10.12 -7.08
CA ILE A 28 9.82 -11.43 -7.12
C ILE A 28 10.08 -11.87 -8.57
N PRO A 29 11.08 -12.74 -8.83
CA PRO A 29 11.44 -13.14 -10.19
C PRO A 29 10.28 -13.73 -11.01
N TYR A 30 9.40 -14.51 -10.38
CA TYR A 30 8.22 -15.07 -11.06
C TYR A 30 7.30 -13.96 -11.60
N THR A 31 6.93 -12.99 -10.76
CA THR A 31 6.10 -11.85 -11.15
C THR A 31 6.76 -11.03 -12.25
N TYR A 32 8.07 -10.77 -12.15
CA TYR A 32 8.78 -10.02 -13.19
C TYR A 32 8.70 -10.74 -14.56
N THR A 33 9.04 -12.04 -14.58
CA THR A 33 9.15 -12.84 -15.81
C THR A 33 7.80 -13.28 -16.41
N HIS A 34 6.73 -13.32 -15.62
CA HIS A 34 5.41 -13.81 -16.04
C HIS A 34 4.35 -12.72 -16.18
N THR A 35 4.74 -11.45 -16.12
CA THR A 35 3.81 -10.31 -16.32
C THR A 35 4.36 -9.32 -17.33
N THR A 36 3.60 -8.27 -17.62
CA THR A 36 4.03 -7.19 -18.51
C THR A 36 5.17 -6.34 -17.94
N LEU A 37 5.50 -6.49 -16.65
CA LEU A 37 6.56 -5.72 -15.99
C LEU A 37 7.93 -5.89 -16.66
N GLN A 38 8.29 -7.09 -17.14
CA GLN A 38 9.59 -7.32 -17.81
C GLN A 38 9.78 -6.54 -19.11
N PHE A 39 8.69 -6.05 -19.72
CA PHE A 39 8.74 -5.29 -20.97
C PHE A 39 8.77 -3.78 -20.73
N LYS A 40 8.51 -3.33 -19.49
CA LYS A 40 8.48 -1.92 -19.12
C LYS A 40 9.89 -1.35 -19.07
N LYS A 41 10.01 -0.08 -19.45
CA LYS A 41 11.24 0.71 -19.42
C LYS A 41 11.03 1.99 -18.64
N VAL A 42 12.14 2.61 -18.24
CA VAL A 42 12.11 3.93 -17.61
C VAL A 42 11.40 4.92 -18.53
N GLY A 43 10.39 5.61 -18.00
CA GLY A 43 9.55 6.56 -18.73
C GLY A 43 8.26 5.97 -19.28
N ASP A 44 8.06 4.66 -19.24
CA ASP A 44 6.79 4.05 -19.65
C ASP A 44 5.67 4.43 -18.68
N MET A 45 4.52 4.79 -19.23
CA MET A 45 3.31 5.00 -18.46
C MET A 45 2.76 3.66 -17.96
N VAL A 46 2.16 3.69 -16.77
CA VAL A 46 1.49 2.55 -16.15
C VAL A 46 0.16 2.97 -15.56
N ASN A 47 -0.80 2.07 -15.53
CA ASN A 47 -2.05 2.27 -14.81
C ASN A 47 -1.83 1.94 -13.33
N ILE A 48 -2.30 2.83 -12.45
CA ILE A 48 -2.16 2.67 -11.01
C ILE A 48 -3.55 2.55 -10.38
N GLU A 49 -3.76 1.48 -9.62
CA GLU A 49 -4.92 1.34 -8.74
C GLU A 49 -4.43 1.19 -7.30
N VAL A 50 -4.98 2.01 -6.42
CA VAL A 50 -4.68 1.99 -4.98
C VAL A 50 -5.75 1.23 -4.23
N ASP A 51 -5.37 0.58 -3.14
CA ASP A 51 -6.28 -0.24 -2.35
C ASP A 51 -7.50 0.57 -1.90
N VAL A 52 -8.67 0.14 -2.38
CA VAL A 52 -9.96 0.74 -2.09
C VAL A 52 -10.30 0.57 -0.61
N LEU A 53 -9.85 -0.50 0.06
CA LEU A 53 -10.05 -0.71 1.49
C LEU A 53 -9.38 0.39 2.32
N ALA A 54 -8.16 0.82 1.96
CA ALA A 54 -7.49 1.91 2.65
C ALA A 54 -8.30 3.22 2.54
N LYS A 55 -8.85 3.53 1.36
CA LYS A 55 -9.75 4.68 1.16
C LYS A 55 -11.04 4.59 1.97
N TYR A 56 -11.64 3.39 2.07
CA TYR A 56 -12.83 3.17 2.89
C TYR A 56 -12.53 3.35 4.38
N VAL A 57 -11.39 2.83 4.86
CA VAL A 57 -10.95 3.00 6.25
C VAL A 57 -10.68 4.46 6.56
N GLU A 58 -9.95 5.18 5.71
CA GLU A 58 -9.75 6.64 5.88
C GLU A 58 -11.08 7.38 5.93
N ARG A 59 -12.00 7.10 5.00
CA ARG A 59 -13.31 7.75 4.97
C ARG A 59 -14.13 7.43 6.21
N LEU A 60 -14.11 6.20 6.70
CA LEU A 60 -14.81 5.80 7.93
C LEU A 60 -14.23 6.49 9.17
N LEU A 61 -12.90 6.57 9.28
CA LEU A 61 -12.23 7.26 10.39
C LEU A 61 -12.53 8.76 10.37
N ALA A 62 -12.46 9.39 9.20
CA ALA A 62 -12.81 10.80 9.02
C ALA A 62 -14.29 11.08 9.35
N THR A 63 -15.20 10.19 8.96
CA THR A 63 -16.65 10.34 9.22
C THR A 63 -16.98 10.13 10.71
N ARG A 64 -16.22 9.31 11.42
CA ARG A 64 -16.44 9.01 12.85
C ARG A 64 -15.69 9.97 13.80
N GLY A 65 -14.92 10.92 13.28
CA GLY A 65 -14.09 11.81 14.11
C GLY A 65 -13.02 11.05 14.92
N LEU A 66 -12.70 9.82 14.52
CA LEU A 66 -11.71 8.99 15.21
C LEU A 66 -10.33 9.43 14.74
N THR A 67 -9.59 10.13 15.60
CA THR A 67 -8.17 10.35 15.42
C THR A 67 -7.44 9.02 15.51
N LYS A 68 -6.34 8.89 14.75
CA LYS A 68 -5.43 7.73 14.79
C LYS A 68 -5.17 7.34 16.26
N PRO A 69 -5.44 6.10 16.69
CA PRO A 69 -5.24 5.73 18.08
C PRO A 69 -3.75 5.94 18.41
N GLU A 70 -3.46 6.75 19.42
CA GLU A 70 -2.13 6.76 20.02
C GLU A 70 -1.90 5.36 20.60
N ILE A 71 -0.79 4.73 20.22
CA ILE A 71 -0.40 3.47 20.81
C ILE A 71 0.04 3.79 22.25
N THR A 72 -0.89 3.62 23.20
CA THR A 72 -0.64 3.80 24.63
C THR A 72 -0.43 2.45 25.30
N GLU A 73 0.19 2.46 26.49
CA GLU A 73 0.40 1.25 27.28
C GLU A 73 -0.93 0.56 27.64
N ASP A 74 -1.95 1.35 27.97
CA ASP A 74 -3.30 0.83 28.26
C ASP A 74 -3.94 0.13 27.05
N TRP A 75 -3.70 0.64 25.84
CA TRP A 75 -4.18 0.01 24.60
C TRP A 75 -3.52 -1.35 24.32
N LEU A 76 -2.25 -1.52 24.69
CA LEU A 76 -1.55 -2.81 24.57
C LEU A 76 -2.09 -3.82 25.58
N ARG A 77 -2.34 -3.38 26.82
CA ARG A 77 -2.90 -4.23 27.89
C ARG A 77 -4.27 -4.77 27.55
N ASP A 78 -5.14 -3.98 26.93
CA ASP A 78 -6.48 -4.41 26.48
C ASP A 78 -6.45 -5.48 25.38
N LEU A 79 -5.36 -5.55 24.61
CA LEU A 79 -5.13 -6.59 23.60
C LEU A 79 -4.44 -7.84 24.16
N GLY A 80 -4.15 -7.87 25.46
CA GLY A 80 -3.52 -9.00 26.14
C GLY A 80 -2.00 -9.07 25.96
N TYR A 81 -1.37 -7.95 25.60
CA TYR A 81 0.09 -7.78 25.58
C TYR A 81 0.61 -7.07 26.82
#